data_AF-A0A511W0F9-F1
#
_entry.id   AF-A0A511W0F9-F1
#
_cell.length_a   1.000
_cell.length_b   1.000
_cell.length_c   1.000
_cell.angle_alpha   90.00
_cell.angle_beta   90.00
_cell.angle_gamma   90.00
#
_symmetry.space_group_name_H-M   'P 1'
#
loop_
_entity.id
_entity.type
_entity.pdbx_description
1 polymer ?
#
loop_
_entity_poly.entity_id
_entity_poly.type
_entity_poly.pdbx_seq_one_letter_code
_entity_poly.pdbx_strand_id
1 'polypeptide(L)'
;MNPIVTGTSTEDIVTIDVDLSQRQISYLNVFRSDQLVGIFEPVRSFHLRNERLEPITVECVFGDGTSYSTYLTFDESRQVRRPSDFRPGDILVASDNFGDVFPPGYIGHSAIVIDEYRIAESVTSHPQVRKAPIQNFLSVHTQVMHARPKDPSIGMAAAEYAKEYVEAYDTNLKQGNSVPEFSFSTRVPLNDPNDAIYCSKLVWLSYYYGADVEFQNNFYLFAPVDLKANIEMDDRFDVMYQHPEFDFKINLKL
;
A
#
# COMPACT_ATOMS: atom_id res chain seq x y z
N MET A 1 16.66 -29.30 1.00
CA MET A 1 17.10 -28.32 -0.01
C MET A 1 16.13 -27.16 0.05
N ASN A 2 16.62 -25.92 0.01
CA ASN A 2 15.72 -24.77 -0.11
C ASN A 2 15.06 -24.83 -1.50
N PRO A 3 13.75 -24.58 -1.60
CA PRO A 3 13.07 -24.57 -2.89
C PRO A 3 13.67 -23.49 -3.80
N ILE A 4 13.90 -23.81 -5.07
CA ILE A 4 14.37 -22.84 -6.09
C ILE A 4 13.29 -21.81 -6.39
N VAL A 5 12.02 -22.22 -6.30
CA VAL A 5 10.86 -21.36 -6.52
C VAL A 5 9.93 -21.46 -5.31
N THR A 6 9.49 -20.32 -4.80
CA THR A 6 8.39 -20.22 -3.84
C THR A 6 7.27 -19.36 -4.41
N GLY A 7 6.06 -19.54 -3.89
CA GLY A 7 4.93 -18.73 -4.30
C GLY A 7 4.05 -18.36 -3.12
N THR A 8 3.57 -17.13 -3.13
CA THR A 8 2.53 -16.65 -2.25
C THR A 8 1.37 -16.13 -3.10
N SER A 9 0.14 -16.17 -2.56
CA SER A 9 -1.03 -15.61 -3.23
C SER A 9 -1.68 -14.56 -2.36
N THR A 10 -2.11 -13.47 -2.98
CA THR A 10 -2.95 -12.45 -2.40
C THR A 10 -4.10 -12.17 -3.37
N GLU A 11 -5.30 -12.63 -3.03
CA GLU A 11 -6.51 -12.51 -3.86
C GLU A 11 -6.33 -13.05 -5.29
N ASP A 12 -6.25 -12.15 -6.27
CA ASP A 12 -6.07 -12.43 -7.68
C ASP A 12 -4.62 -12.26 -8.13
N ILE A 13 -3.64 -12.13 -7.23
CA ILE A 13 -2.22 -12.04 -7.59
C ILE A 13 -1.44 -13.16 -6.91
N VAL A 14 -0.64 -13.86 -7.69
CA VAL A 14 0.39 -14.77 -7.21
C VAL A 14 1.74 -14.09 -7.37
N THR A 15 2.48 -13.97 -6.27
CA THR A 15 3.88 -13.57 -6.28
C THR A 15 4.73 -14.84 -6.33
N ILE A 16 5.66 -14.88 -7.28
CA ILE A 16 6.56 -16.00 -7.51
C ILE A 16 7.97 -15.51 -7.27
N ASP A 17 8.64 -16.09 -6.28
CA ASP A 17 10.02 -15.78 -5.95
C ASP A 17 10.93 -16.90 -6.42
N VAL A 18 12.04 -16.54 -7.05
CA VAL A 18 13.01 -17.46 -7.64
C VAL A 18 14.39 -17.21 -7.04
N ASP A 19 14.97 -18.24 -6.43
CA ASP A 19 16.34 -18.22 -5.93
C ASP A 19 17.34 -18.37 -7.07
N LEU A 20 17.74 -17.22 -7.62
CA LEU A 20 18.75 -17.15 -8.69
C LEU A 20 20.18 -17.46 -8.22
N SER A 21 20.41 -17.70 -6.92
CA SER A 21 21.76 -17.93 -6.39
C SER A 21 22.25 -19.37 -6.56
N GLN A 22 21.34 -20.32 -6.74
CA GLN A 22 21.69 -21.76 -6.73
C GLN A 22 22.23 -22.25 -8.06
N ARG A 23 21.65 -21.83 -9.19
CA ARG A 23 22.06 -22.22 -10.55
C ARG A 23 21.71 -21.12 -11.55
N GLN A 24 22.48 -21.04 -12.65
CA GLN A 24 22.19 -20.14 -13.76
C GLN A 24 20.97 -20.64 -14.54
N ILE A 25 19.82 -20.03 -14.28
CA ILE A 25 18.58 -20.23 -15.02
C ILE A 25 18.70 -19.44 -16.33
N SER A 26 18.29 -20.05 -17.45
CA SER A 26 18.24 -19.39 -18.77
C SER A 26 16.90 -18.69 -18.99
N TYR A 27 15.79 -19.36 -18.66
CA TYR A 27 14.44 -18.80 -18.71
C TYR A 27 13.48 -19.61 -17.84
N LEU A 28 12.29 -19.05 -17.62
CA LEU A 28 11.20 -19.65 -16.85
C LEU A 28 10.00 -19.89 -17.77
N ASN A 29 9.48 -21.12 -17.82
CA ASN A 29 8.15 -21.37 -18.37
C ASN A 29 7.15 -21.35 -17.22
N VAL A 30 6.07 -20.57 -17.35
CA VAL A 30 5.03 -20.51 -16.33
C VAL A 30 3.71 -20.99 -16.89
N PHE A 31 3.15 -22.00 -16.24
CA PHE A 31 1.88 -22.63 -16.61
C PHE A 31 0.83 -22.35 -15.55
N ARG A 32 -0.42 -22.26 -15.98
CA ARG A 32 -1.60 -22.16 -15.12
C ARG A 32 -2.57 -23.23 -15.56
N SER A 33 -2.94 -24.14 -14.66
CA SER A 33 -3.76 -25.31 -14.99
C SER A 33 -3.25 -26.03 -16.26
N ASP A 34 -1.93 -26.26 -16.32
CA ASP A 34 -1.21 -26.87 -17.45
C ASP A 34 -1.20 -26.09 -18.78
N GLN A 35 -1.78 -24.89 -18.83
CA GLN A 35 -1.68 -23.99 -19.98
C GLN A 35 -0.49 -23.04 -19.81
N LEU A 36 0.39 -22.97 -20.83
CA LEU A 36 1.49 -22.00 -20.84
C LEU A 36 0.95 -20.58 -20.85
N VAL A 37 1.26 -19.82 -19.80
CA VAL A 37 0.88 -18.39 -19.65
C VAL A 37 1.96 -17.49 -20.24
N GLY A 38 3.21 -17.88 -20.12
CA GLY A 38 4.32 -17.10 -20.65
C GLY A 38 5.68 -17.73 -20.41
N ILE A 39 6.66 -17.18 -21.13
CA ILE A 39 8.08 -17.46 -20.96
C ILE A 39 8.72 -16.17 -20.45
N PHE A 40 9.44 -16.27 -19.35
CA PHE A 40 9.99 -15.12 -18.65
C PHE A 40 11.51 -15.22 -18.57
N GLU A 41 12.17 -14.07 -18.65
CA GLU A 41 13.57 -13.94 -18.27
C GLU A 41 13.76 -14.29 -16.79
N PRO A 42 14.93 -14.80 -16.37
CA PRO A 42 15.21 -15.08 -14.97
C PRO A 42 15.15 -13.80 -14.12
N VAL A 43 14.13 -13.71 -13.26
CA VAL A 43 13.92 -12.60 -12.34
C VAL A 43 13.72 -13.12 -10.93
N ARG A 44 14.12 -12.34 -9.93
CA ARG A 44 14.04 -12.76 -8.51
C ARG A 44 12.60 -12.89 -8.02
N SER A 45 11.71 -12.03 -8.51
CA SER A 45 10.31 -12.02 -8.13
C SER A 45 9.48 -11.47 -9.27
N PHE A 46 8.29 -12.02 -9.48
CA PHE A 46 7.31 -11.49 -10.42
C PHE A 46 5.88 -11.82 -9.99
N HIS A 47 4.92 -11.06 -10.53
CA HIS A 47 3.52 -11.14 -10.17
C HIS A 47 2.69 -11.66 -11.35
N LEU A 48 1.77 -12.58 -11.07
CA LEU A 48 0.82 -13.12 -12.05
C LEU A 48 -0.59 -12.94 -11.54
N ARG A 49 -1.45 -12.37 -12.39
CA ARG A 49 -2.87 -12.29 -12.08
C ARG A 49 -3.52 -13.67 -12.17
N ASN A 50 -4.05 -14.20 -11.07
CA ASN A 50 -4.66 -15.51 -10.90
C ASN A 50 -5.95 -15.43 -10.06
N GLU A 51 -7.00 -14.81 -10.60
CA GLU A 51 -8.31 -14.59 -9.95
C GLU A 51 -8.98 -15.86 -9.40
N ARG A 52 -8.68 -17.01 -10.00
CA ARG A 52 -9.31 -18.30 -9.67
C ARG A 52 -8.42 -19.20 -8.81
N LEU A 53 -7.28 -18.70 -8.35
CA LEU A 53 -6.28 -19.47 -7.59
C LEU A 53 -5.91 -20.78 -8.28
N GLU A 54 -5.87 -20.76 -9.61
CA GLU A 54 -5.51 -21.93 -10.39
C GLU A 54 -4.07 -22.35 -10.05
N PRO A 55 -3.78 -23.65 -9.99
CA PRO A 55 -2.43 -24.10 -9.71
C PRO A 55 -1.44 -23.52 -10.73
N ILE A 56 -0.29 -23.06 -10.24
CA ILE A 56 0.77 -22.52 -11.06
C ILE A 56 1.94 -23.48 -11.07
N THR A 57 2.44 -23.82 -12.25
CA THR A 57 3.70 -24.56 -12.42
C THR A 57 4.75 -23.63 -12.97
N VAL A 58 5.89 -23.55 -12.29
CA VAL A 58 7.06 -22.79 -12.75
C VAL A 58 8.15 -23.80 -13.11
N GLU A 59 8.48 -23.89 -14.38
CA GLU A 59 9.60 -24.69 -14.87
C GLU A 59 10.81 -23.78 -15.11
N CYS A 60 11.86 -23.98 -14.33
CA CYS A 60 13.15 -23.34 -14.52
C CYS A 60 13.96 -24.15 -15.54
N VAL A 61 14.37 -23.54 -16.65
CA VAL A 61 15.24 -24.17 -17.65
C VAL A 61 16.67 -23.66 -17.50
N PHE A 62 17.63 -24.56 -17.39
CA PHE A 62 19.05 -24.24 -17.18
C PHE A 62 19.82 -24.27 -18.50
N GLY A 63 21.01 -23.66 -18.53
CA GLY A 63 21.83 -23.56 -19.74
C GLY A 63 22.33 -24.90 -20.31
N ASP A 64 22.28 -25.97 -19.52
CA ASP A 64 22.59 -27.34 -19.94
C ASP A 64 21.37 -28.09 -20.54
N GLY A 65 20.22 -27.42 -20.65
CA GLY A 65 18.97 -28.00 -21.15
C GLY A 65 18.20 -28.82 -20.12
N THR A 66 18.70 -28.97 -18.89
CA THR A 66 17.91 -29.56 -17.80
C THR A 66 16.81 -28.61 -17.36
N SER A 67 15.72 -29.14 -16.81
CA SER A 67 14.66 -28.34 -16.22
C SER A 67 14.26 -28.82 -14.82
N TYR A 68 13.71 -27.90 -14.03
CA TYR A 68 13.16 -28.17 -12.70
C TYR A 68 11.82 -27.49 -12.55
N SER A 69 10.77 -28.26 -12.30
CA SER A 69 9.41 -27.76 -12.16
C SER A 69 8.99 -27.69 -10.70
N THR A 70 8.43 -26.54 -10.30
CA THR A 70 7.79 -26.34 -9.01
C THR A 70 6.30 -26.17 -9.20
N TYR A 71 5.50 -26.95 -8.48
CA TYR A 71 4.04 -26.87 -8.47
C TYR A 71 3.56 -26.09 -7.25
N LEU A 72 2.85 -24.99 -7.48
CA LEU A 72 2.35 -24.08 -6.47
C LEU A 72 0.83 -24.19 -6.40
N THR A 73 0.32 -24.63 -5.26
CA THR A 73 -1.11 -24.57 -4.93
C THR A 73 -1.36 -23.50 -3.89
N PHE A 74 -2.45 -22.77 -4.09
CA PHE A 74 -2.85 -21.68 -3.21
C PHE A 74 -4.11 -22.10 -2.47
N ASP A 75 -4.05 -22.05 -1.15
CA ASP A 75 -5.14 -22.45 -0.27
C ASP A 75 -6.05 -21.25 -0.02
N GLU A 76 -7.33 -21.34 -0.42
CA GLU A 76 -8.35 -20.34 -0.12
C GLU A 76 -8.43 -20.02 1.37
N SER A 77 -8.18 -21.00 2.25
CA SER A 77 -8.25 -20.83 3.71
C SER A 77 -7.07 -20.07 4.30
N ARG A 78 -5.98 -19.91 3.55
CA ARG A 78 -4.82 -19.06 3.91
C ARG A 78 -4.85 -17.69 3.23
N GLN A 79 -5.90 -17.37 2.48
CA GLN A 79 -6.09 -16.01 2.00
C GLN A 79 -6.30 -15.08 3.20
N VAL A 80 -5.30 -14.25 3.46
CA VAL A 80 -5.54 -13.00 4.19
C VAL A 80 -6.34 -12.14 3.22
N ARG A 81 -7.68 -12.27 3.25
CA ARG A 81 -8.58 -11.51 2.38
C ARG A 81 -8.27 -10.04 2.56
N ARG A 82 -7.88 -9.36 1.49
CA ARG A 82 -7.74 -7.91 1.57
C ARG A 82 -9.14 -7.32 1.79
N PRO A 83 -9.20 -6.18 2.46
CA PRO A 83 -10.47 -5.54 2.72
C PRO A 83 -11.17 -5.17 1.42
N SER A 84 -12.47 -5.46 1.37
CA SER A 84 -13.35 -5.15 0.25
C SER A 84 -14.60 -4.37 0.67
N ASP A 85 -14.88 -4.30 1.98
CA ASP A 85 -15.87 -3.39 2.58
C ASP A 85 -15.12 -2.14 3.03
N PHE A 86 -14.94 -1.16 2.15
CA PHE A 86 -14.35 0.15 2.49
C PHE A 86 -15.44 1.15 2.85
N ARG A 87 -15.17 1.99 3.84
CA ARG A 87 -16.09 3.03 4.31
C ARG A 87 -15.39 4.39 4.42
N PRO A 88 -16.14 5.50 4.27
CA PRO A 88 -15.61 6.83 4.50
C PRO A 88 -14.89 6.93 5.85
N GLY A 89 -13.65 7.41 5.81
CA GLY A 89 -12.78 7.55 6.95
C GLY A 89 -12.10 6.25 7.37
N ASP A 90 -12.09 5.22 6.53
CA ASP A 90 -11.09 4.18 6.71
C ASP A 90 -9.70 4.72 6.37
N ILE A 91 -8.68 4.23 7.08
CA ILE A 91 -7.28 4.60 6.87
C ILE A 91 -6.57 3.43 6.20
N LEU A 92 -5.87 3.71 5.10
CA LEU A 92 -4.95 2.78 4.47
C LEU A 92 -3.53 3.23 4.76
N VAL A 93 -2.71 2.31 5.27
CA VAL A 93 -1.29 2.51 5.50
C VAL A 93 -0.54 1.43 4.75
N ALA A 94 0.47 1.80 3.97
CA ALA A 94 1.36 0.89 3.29
C ALA A 94 2.75 0.95 3.93
N SER A 95 3.37 -0.20 4.18
CA SER A 95 4.76 -0.27 4.64
C SER A 95 5.76 -0.35 3.47
N ASP A 96 5.32 -0.71 2.27
CA ASP A 96 6.17 -0.73 1.09
C ASP A 96 6.34 0.66 0.45
N ASN A 97 7.42 0.83 -0.30
CA ASN A 97 7.71 2.07 -1.04
C ASN A 97 7.69 1.72 -2.53
N PHE A 98 6.78 2.32 -3.28
CA PHE A 98 6.72 2.22 -4.73
C PHE A 98 6.96 3.62 -5.33
N GLY A 99 8.04 3.77 -6.11
CA GLY A 99 8.43 5.06 -6.71
C GLY A 99 9.55 5.80 -5.96
N ASP A 100 10.78 5.53 -6.40
CA ASP A 100 11.88 6.47 -6.67
C ASP A 100 12.69 7.21 -5.58
N VAL A 101 12.60 6.92 -4.27
CA VAL A 101 13.65 7.46 -3.36
C VAL A 101 14.18 6.50 -2.30
N PHE A 102 13.35 5.65 -1.70
CA PHE A 102 13.77 4.79 -0.59
C PHE A 102 13.33 3.33 -0.77
N PRO A 103 14.12 2.33 -0.29
CA PRO A 103 13.72 0.93 -0.32
C PRO A 103 12.40 0.70 0.43
N PRO A 104 11.61 -0.35 0.12
CA PRO A 104 10.41 -0.73 0.89
C PRO A 104 10.66 -0.83 2.41
N GLY A 105 9.68 -0.45 3.21
CA GLY A 105 9.76 -0.49 4.69
C GLY A 105 10.29 0.79 5.34
N TYR A 106 10.79 1.77 4.57
CA TYR A 106 11.38 2.99 5.13
C TYR A 106 10.35 4.08 5.41
N ILE A 107 9.70 4.65 4.40
CA ILE A 107 8.71 5.72 4.62
C ILE A 107 7.28 5.17 4.58
N GLY A 108 6.97 4.31 3.61
CA GLY A 108 5.63 3.83 3.34
C GLY A 108 4.77 4.86 2.61
N HIS A 109 3.47 4.60 2.58
CA HIS A 109 2.46 5.53 2.07
C HIS A 109 1.20 5.47 2.92
N SER A 110 0.35 6.47 2.84
CA SER A 110 -0.96 6.43 3.51
C SER A 110 -2.00 7.23 2.76
N ALA A 111 -3.25 6.83 2.95
CA ALA A 111 -4.40 7.45 2.33
C ALA A 111 -5.63 7.32 3.23
N ILE A 112 -6.62 8.18 3.01
CA ILE A 112 -7.92 8.12 3.67
C ILE A 112 -8.99 7.78 2.64
N VAL A 113 -9.85 6.83 2.96
CA VAL A 113 -11.01 6.46 2.14
C VAL A 113 -12.06 7.58 2.25
N ILE A 114 -12.51 8.09 1.12
CA ILE A 114 -13.50 9.18 1.06
C ILE A 114 -14.90 8.68 0.67
N ASP A 115 -14.97 7.51 0.03
CA ASP A 115 -16.20 6.77 -0.27
C ASP A 115 -15.86 5.30 -0.56
N GLU A 116 -16.86 4.47 -0.88
CA GLU A 116 -16.73 3.02 -1.10
C GLU A 116 -15.72 2.63 -2.21
N TYR A 117 -15.32 3.57 -3.08
CA TYR A 117 -14.49 3.29 -4.24
C TYR A 117 -13.22 4.13 -4.31
N ARG A 118 -13.13 5.22 -3.55
CA ARG A 118 -12.06 6.23 -3.71
C ARG A 118 -11.38 6.57 -2.39
N ILE A 119 -10.11 6.91 -2.54
CA ILE A 119 -9.27 7.53 -1.51
C ILE A 119 -8.97 8.98 -1.85
N ALA A 120 -8.63 9.76 -0.84
CA ALA A 120 -7.80 10.95 -0.96
C ALA A 120 -6.38 10.61 -0.52
N GLU A 121 -5.41 11.02 -1.31
CA GLU A 121 -3.98 10.81 -1.04
C GLU A 121 -3.15 12.02 -1.42
N SER A 122 -1.95 12.10 -0.84
CA SER A 122 -0.92 13.04 -1.29
C SER A 122 0.31 12.30 -1.79
N VAL A 123 0.76 12.63 -3.00
CA VAL A 123 1.82 11.95 -3.74
C VAL A 123 2.82 12.96 -4.31
N THR A 124 3.99 12.50 -4.74
CA THR A 124 5.05 13.35 -5.29
C THR A 124 4.75 13.90 -6.68
N SER A 125 3.97 13.18 -7.49
CA SER A 125 3.57 13.58 -8.84
C SER A 125 2.44 14.62 -8.83
N HIS A 126 2.42 15.54 -9.80
CA HIS A 126 1.31 16.49 -9.95
C HIS A 126 0.06 15.84 -10.57
N PRO A 127 -1.17 16.15 -10.11
CA PRO A 127 -1.47 16.92 -8.89
C PRO A 127 -1.06 16.16 -7.61
N GLN A 128 -0.43 16.86 -6.67
CA GLN A 128 0.20 16.25 -5.49
C GLN A 128 -0.79 15.89 -4.39
N VAL A 129 -2.04 16.36 -4.50
CA VAL A 129 -3.18 15.97 -3.67
C VAL A 129 -4.29 15.60 -4.64
N ARG A 130 -4.86 14.40 -4.49
CA ARG A 130 -5.81 13.88 -5.48
C ARG A 130 -6.79 12.86 -4.91
N LYS A 131 -7.89 12.65 -5.62
CA LYS A 131 -8.77 11.49 -5.46
C LYS A 131 -8.26 10.37 -6.37
N ALA A 132 -8.23 9.13 -5.88
CA ALA A 132 -7.84 7.96 -6.67
C ALA A 132 -8.73 6.75 -6.33
N PRO A 133 -8.95 5.79 -7.26
CA PRO A 133 -9.57 4.52 -6.93
C PRO A 133 -8.78 3.78 -5.84
N ILE A 134 -9.48 3.17 -4.87
CA ILE A 134 -8.85 2.37 -3.82
C ILE A 134 -7.98 1.25 -4.41
N GLN A 135 -8.45 0.65 -5.50
CA GLN A 135 -7.76 -0.43 -6.21
C GLN A 135 -6.42 0.02 -6.78
N ASN A 136 -6.26 1.30 -7.15
CA ASN A 136 -4.96 1.81 -7.59
C ASN A 136 -3.96 1.75 -6.43
N PHE A 137 -4.36 2.19 -5.23
CA PHE A 137 -3.51 2.10 -4.03
C PHE A 137 -3.16 0.64 -3.73
N LEU A 138 -4.14 -0.27 -3.71
CA LEU A 138 -3.92 -1.69 -3.41
C LEU A 138 -3.11 -2.43 -4.48
N SER A 139 -3.14 -1.97 -5.73
CA SER A 139 -2.34 -2.56 -6.82
C SER A 139 -0.87 -2.16 -6.75
N VAL A 140 -0.60 -0.96 -6.22
CA VAL A 140 0.74 -0.40 -6.05
C VAL A 140 1.37 -0.87 -4.74
N HIS A 141 0.57 -0.91 -3.68
CA HIS A 141 0.99 -1.27 -2.33
C HIS A 141 0.48 -2.65 -1.97
N THR A 142 1.42 -3.58 -1.81
CA THR A 142 1.14 -4.97 -1.48
C THR A 142 1.12 -5.24 0.02
N GLN A 143 1.93 -4.51 0.79
CA GLN A 143 2.05 -4.62 2.23
C GLN A 143 1.23 -3.51 2.90
N VAL A 144 -0.08 -3.75 3.07
CA VAL A 144 -1.05 -2.74 3.54
C VAL A 144 -1.67 -3.14 4.88
N MET A 145 -1.93 -2.14 5.71
CA MET A 145 -2.82 -2.17 6.87
C MET A 145 -4.05 -1.30 6.57
N HIS A 146 -5.22 -1.80 6.96
CA HIS A 146 -6.50 -1.08 6.88
C HIS A 146 -7.08 -0.95 8.28
N ALA A 147 -7.36 0.28 8.67
CA ALA A 147 -7.99 0.59 9.94
C ALA A 147 -9.30 1.38 9.73
N ARG A 148 -10.20 1.25 10.70
CA ARG A 148 -11.53 1.85 10.67
C ARG A 148 -11.85 2.49 12.03
N PRO A 149 -12.39 3.71 12.06
CA PRO A 149 -13.00 4.27 13.26
C PRO A 149 -14.19 3.42 13.72
N LYS A 150 -14.24 3.12 15.02
CA LYS A 150 -15.38 2.41 15.65
C LYS A 150 -16.67 3.20 15.56
N ASP A 151 -16.57 4.53 15.69
CA ASP A 151 -17.68 5.44 15.48
C ASP A 151 -17.71 5.88 14.00
N PRO A 152 -18.75 5.50 13.23
CA PRO A 152 -18.88 5.89 11.83
C PRO A 152 -18.93 7.41 11.62
N SER A 153 -19.39 8.18 12.60
CA SER A 153 -19.47 9.64 12.48
C SER A 153 -18.08 10.29 12.44
N ILE A 154 -17.11 9.76 13.20
CA ILE A 154 -15.70 10.17 13.14
C ILE A 154 -15.15 9.94 11.73
N GLY A 155 -15.39 8.74 11.18
CA GLY A 155 -14.93 8.39 9.84
C GLY A 155 -15.54 9.28 8.75
N MET A 156 -16.85 9.50 8.81
CA MET A 156 -17.54 10.39 7.87
C MET A 156 -17.02 11.82 7.93
N ALA A 157 -16.80 12.36 9.13
CA ALA A 157 -16.34 13.74 9.29
C ALA A 157 -14.90 13.93 8.79
N ALA A 158 -14.01 12.97 9.07
CA ALA A 158 -12.65 12.98 8.53
C ALA A 158 -12.64 12.85 7.00
N ALA A 159 -13.46 11.95 6.44
CA ALA A 159 -13.60 11.80 4.99
C ALA A 159 -14.12 13.07 4.31
N GLU A 160 -15.06 13.78 4.94
CA GLU A 160 -15.60 15.00 4.38
C GLU A 160 -14.55 16.11 4.31
N TYR A 161 -13.78 16.32 5.38
CA TYR A 161 -12.64 17.24 5.35
C TYR A 161 -11.65 16.88 4.24
N ALA A 162 -11.33 15.59 4.08
CA ALA A 162 -10.40 15.14 3.04
C ALA A 162 -10.94 15.47 1.62
N LYS A 163 -12.24 15.30 1.37
CA LYS A 163 -12.86 15.68 0.09
C LYS A 163 -12.77 17.18 -0.14
N GLU A 164 -13.14 17.99 0.85
CA GLU A 164 -13.09 19.44 0.78
C GLU A 164 -11.66 19.94 0.53
N TYR A 165 -10.67 19.34 1.20
CA TYR A 165 -9.26 19.67 1.02
C TYR A 165 -8.78 19.40 -0.42
N VAL A 166 -9.11 18.23 -0.98
CA VAL A 166 -8.77 17.92 -2.38
C VAL A 166 -9.48 18.87 -3.36
N GLU A 167 -10.74 19.20 -3.10
CA GLU A 167 -11.52 20.12 -3.94
C GLU A 167 -10.98 21.55 -3.91
N ALA A 168 -10.56 22.03 -2.74
CA ALA A 168 -9.89 23.31 -2.58
C ALA A 168 -8.54 23.33 -3.31
N TYR A 169 -7.75 22.26 -3.17
CA TYR A 169 -6.48 22.09 -3.89
C TYR A 169 -6.68 22.14 -5.41
N ASP A 170 -7.62 21.36 -5.95
CA ASP A 170 -7.93 21.32 -7.39
C ASP A 170 -8.43 22.68 -7.91
N THR A 171 -9.24 23.38 -7.10
CA THR A 171 -9.75 24.71 -7.45
C THR A 171 -8.62 25.73 -7.53
N ASN A 172 -7.75 25.75 -6.51
CA ASN A 172 -6.59 26.63 -6.48
C ASN A 172 -5.64 26.37 -7.65
N LEU A 173 -5.37 25.09 -7.94
CA LEU A 173 -4.53 24.69 -9.06
C LEU A 173 -5.10 25.19 -10.41
N LYS A 174 -6.42 25.05 -10.64
CA LYS A 174 -7.09 25.53 -11.86
C LYS A 174 -7.10 27.06 -11.99
N GLN A 175 -7.12 27.77 -10.86
CA GLN A 175 -7.10 29.23 -10.81
C GLN A 175 -5.68 29.81 -10.87
N GLY A 176 -4.64 28.98 -10.79
CA GLY A 176 -3.25 29.43 -10.69
C GLY A 176 -2.90 30.03 -9.33
N ASN A 177 -3.71 29.75 -8.30
CA ASN A 177 -3.40 30.11 -6.91
C ASN A 177 -2.31 29.17 -6.36
N SER A 178 -1.63 29.62 -5.31
CA SER A 178 -0.70 28.78 -4.57
C SER A 178 -1.41 27.56 -3.99
N VAL A 179 -0.75 26.41 -4.04
CA VAL A 179 -1.17 25.16 -3.41
C VAL A 179 -0.02 24.60 -2.57
N PRO A 180 -0.30 23.86 -1.49
CA PRO A 180 0.75 23.22 -0.70
C PRO A 180 1.57 22.26 -1.56
N GLU A 181 2.89 22.38 -1.48
CA GLU A 181 3.77 21.44 -2.17
C GLU A 181 3.94 20.15 -1.36
N PHE A 182 4.14 19.03 -2.06
CA PHE A 182 4.55 17.79 -1.43
C PHE A 182 5.92 17.97 -0.78
N SER A 183 6.01 17.88 0.55
CA SER A 183 7.27 18.06 1.26
C SER A 183 7.23 17.50 2.69
N PHE A 184 8.26 16.75 3.07
CA PHE A 184 8.51 16.29 4.44
C PHE A 184 9.22 17.35 5.32
N SER A 185 9.08 18.64 5.00
CA SER A 185 9.75 19.71 5.73
C SER A 185 9.30 19.78 7.18
N THR A 186 10.23 19.57 8.11
CA THR A 186 10.00 19.69 9.56
C THR A 186 9.78 21.13 10.03
N ARG A 187 9.94 22.11 9.12
CA ARG A 187 9.70 23.53 9.41
C ARG A 187 8.23 23.92 9.32
N VAL A 188 7.42 23.14 8.60
CA VAL A 188 5.99 23.38 8.45
C VAL A 188 5.26 22.60 9.55
N PRO A 189 4.48 23.26 10.42
CA PRO A 189 3.71 22.57 11.45
C PRO A 189 2.79 21.49 10.89
N LEU A 190 2.56 20.43 11.67
CA LEU A 190 1.68 19.33 11.25
C LEU A 190 0.23 19.80 11.03
N ASN A 191 -0.21 20.79 11.80
CA ASN A 191 -1.54 21.38 11.70
C ASN A 191 -1.66 22.50 10.66
N ASP A 192 -0.61 22.79 9.88
CA ASP A 192 -0.66 23.77 8.79
C ASP A 192 -1.13 23.09 7.49
N PRO A 193 -2.33 23.41 6.96
CA PRO A 193 -2.84 22.78 5.75
C PRO A 193 -2.30 23.38 4.44
N ASN A 194 -1.59 24.52 4.46
CA ASN A 194 -1.38 25.38 3.30
C ASN A 194 0.04 25.39 2.75
N ASP A 195 1.04 25.23 3.62
CA ASP A 195 2.45 25.45 3.23
C ASP A 195 3.14 24.18 2.71
N ALA A 196 2.83 23.02 3.27
CA ALA A 196 3.36 21.73 2.82
C ALA A 196 2.42 20.58 3.18
N ILE A 197 2.36 19.59 2.30
CA ILE A 197 1.53 18.40 2.47
C ILE A 197 2.34 17.13 2.18
N TYR A 198 1.94 16.03 2.79
CA TYR A 198 2.43 14.69 2.46
C TYR A 198 1.40 13.67 2.93
N CYS A 199 1.57 12.40 2.54
CA CYS A 199 0.56 11.36 2.67
C CYS A 199 -0.06 11.25 4.08
N SER A 200 0.76 11.01 5.11
CA SER A 200 0.27 10.85 6.49
C SER A 200 -0.16 12.16 7.14
N LYS A 201 0.35 13.32 6.69
CA LYS A 201 -0.16 14.63 7.12
C LYS A 201 -1.56 14.90 6.57
N LEU A 202 -1.87 14.50 5.34
CA LEU A 202 -3.23 14.62 4.82
C LEU A 202 -4.22 13.81 5.67
N VAL A 203 -3.86 12.59 6.06
CA VAL A 203 -4.68 11.77 6.96
C VAL A 203 -4.80 12.46 8.33
N TRP A 204 -3.69 12.92 8.91
CA TRP A 204 -3.70 13.63 10.19
C TRP A 204 -4.62 14.85 10.19
N LEU A 205 -4.49 15.72 9.17
CA LEU A 205 -5.32 16.93 9.02
C LEU A 205 -6.81 16.57 8.91
N SER A 206 -7.12 15.47 8.23
CA SER A 206 -8.49 15.00 8.05
C SER A 206 -9.14 14.62 9.37
N TYR A 207 -8.44 13.89 10.23
CA TYR A 207 -8.95 13.55 11.56
C TYR A 207 -8.94 14.74 12.52
N TYR A 208 -7.89 15.56 12.48
CA TYR A 208 -7.75 16.71 13.38
C TYR A 208 -8.83 17.76 13.12
N TYR A 209 -8.94 18.24 11.89
CA TYR A 209 -9.89 19.30 11.54
C TYR A 209 -11.29 18.77 11.21
N GLY A 210 -11.41 17.57 10.65
CA GLY A 210 -12.69 16.98 10.28
C GLY A 210 -13.43 16.33 11.44
N ALA A 211 -12.72 15.65 12.34
CA ALA A 211 -13.33 14.78 13.35
C ALA A 211 -12.94 15.09 14.80
N ASP A 212 -12.16 16.16 15.05
CA ASP A 212 -11.64 16.51 16.38
C ASP A 212 -10.84 15.35 17.02
N VAL A 213 -10.11 14.61 16.18
CA VAL A 213 -9.27 13.48 16.57
C VAL A 213 -7.81 13.85 16.32
N GLU A 214 -7.09 14.12 17.41
CA GLU A 214 -5.65 14.38 17.36
C GLU A 214 -4.84 13.10 17.55
N PHE A 215 -4.01 12.77 16.55
CA PHE A 215 -2.95 11.77 16.70
C PHE A 215 -1.68 12.41 17.26
N GLN A 216 -1.00 11.69 18.15
CA GLN A 216 0.23 12.14 18.79
C GLN A 216 1.38 12.19 17.78
N ASN A 217 2.15 13.28 17.83
CA ASN A 217 3.32 13.50 16.98
C ASN A 217 4.55 13.84 17.84
N ASN A 218 5.69 13.18 17.61
CA ASN A 218 6.93 13.33 18.38
C ASN A 218 7.90 14.39 17.79
N PHE A 219 7.35 15.45 17.19
CA PHE A 219 8.03 16.71 16.77
C PHE A 219 9.03 16.66 15.60
N TYR A 220 9.27 15.53 14.94
CA TYR A 220 10.14 15.50 13.74
C TYR A 220 9.35 15.42 12.44
N LEU A 221 8.57 14.36 12.25
CA LEU A 221 7.79 14.13 11.05
C LEU A 221 6.73 13.10 11.41
N PHE A 222 5.45 13.39 11.14
CA PHE A 222 4.38 12.43 11.37
C PHE A 222 4.32 11.44 10.20
N ALA A 223 5.15 10.40 10.19
CA ALA A 223 5.27 9.46 9.08
C ALA A 223 4.17 8.36 9.13
N PRO A 224 3.99 7.57 8.05
CA PRO A 224 3.07 6.43 8.06
C PRO A 224 3.30 5.43 9.21
N VAL A 225 4.54 5.26 9.67
CA VAL A 225 4.85 4.44 10.86
C VAL A 225 4.27 5.03 12.15
N ASP A 226 4.29 6.36 12.31
CA ASP A 226 3.69 7.03 13.47
C ASP A 226 2.16 6.95 13.42
N LEU A 227 1.57 7.11 12.22
CA LEU A 227 0.14 6.92 12.01
C LEU A 227 -0.30 5.50 12.38
N LYS A 228 0.45 4.48 11.94
CA LYS A 228 0.19 3.09 12.30
C LYS A 228 0.26 2.87 13.82
N ALA A 229 1.29 3.39 14.47
CA ALA A 229 1.45 3.24 15.91
C ALA A 229 0.34 3.95 16.69
N ASN A 230 -0.09 5.14 16.25
CA ASN A 230 -1.24 5.83 16.83
C ASN A 230 -2.52 4.99 16.71
N ILE A 231 -2.82 4.45 15.53
CA ILE A 231 -4.00 3.63 15.29
C ILE A 231 -4.04 2.40 16.20
N GLU A 232 -2.92 1.71 16.39
CA GLU A 232 -2.86 0.51 17.24
C GLU A 232 -3.04 0.80 18.74
N MET A 233 -2.68 2.00 19.18
CA MET A 233 -2.78 2.42 20.58
C MET A 233 -4.09 3.14 20.91
N ASP A 234 -4.85 3.56 19.89
CA ASP A 234 -6.06 4.36 20.03
C ASP A 234 -7.30 3.46 20.04
N ASP A 235 -8.04 3.47 21.15
CA ASP A 235 -9.22 2.64 21.34
C ASP A 235 -10.41 3.05 20.46
N ARG A 236 -10.33 4.18 19.75
CA ARG A 236 -11.33 4.64 18.78
C ARG A 236 -11.26 3.90 17.45
N PHE A 237 -10.23 3.10 17.20
CA PHE A 237 -10.01 2.42 15.92
C PHE A 237 -9.99 0.89 16.05
N ASP A 238 -10.38 0.22 14.98
CA ASP A 238 -10.20 -1.22 14.76
C ASP A 238 -9.28 -1.43 13.56
N VAL A 239 -8.29 -2.33 13.70
CA VAL A 239 -7.51 -2.83 12.58
C VAL A 239 -8.30 -3.94 11.89
N MET A 240 -8.87 -3.62 10.74
CA MET A 240 -9.72 -4.54 9.96
C MET A 240 -8.88 -5.58 9.23
N TYR A 241 -7.68 -5.19 8.80
CA TYR A 241 -6.75 -6.04 8.08
C TYR A 241 -5.31 -5.53 8.25
N GLN A 242 -4.37 -6.45 8.34
CA GLN A 242 -2.95 -6.16 8.19
C GLN A 242 -2.27 -7.30 7.43
N HIS A 243 -1.53 -6.96 6.37
CA HIS A 243 -0.76 -7.94 5.62
C HIS A 243 0.28 -8.63 6.53
N PRO A 244 0.54 -9.95 6.42
CA PRO A 244 1.50 -10.65 7.28
C PRO A 244 2.93 -10.11 7.22
N GLU A 245 3.31 -9.57 6.07
CA GLU A 245 4.63 -8.96 5.85
C GLU A 245 4.63 -7.44 6.07
N PHE A 246 3.55 -6.87 6.62
CA PHE A 246 3.48 -5.45 6.95
C PHE A 246 4.49 -5.12 8.04
N ASP A 247 5.56 -4.42 7.68
CA ASP A 247 6.67 -4.11 8.58
C ASP A 247 7.42 -2.84 8.14
N PHE A 248 7.58 -1.90 9.09
CA PHE A 248 8.46 -0.75 8.90
C PHE A 248 9.86 -1.06 9.43
N LYS A 249 10.88 -0.85 8.60
CA LYS A 249 12.30 -1.00 8.98
C LYS A 249 12.81 0.13 9.86
N ILE A 250 12.09 1.25 9.90
CA ILE A 250 12.38 2.35 10.80
C ILE A 250 11.48 2.22 12.02
N ASN A 251 12.08 2.23 13.20
CA ASN A 251 11.34 2.33 14.45
C ASN A 251 11.44 3.77 14.95
N LEU A 252 10.43 4.58 14.61
CA LEU A 252 10.18 5.85 15.26
C LEU A 252 9.37 5.52 16.51
N LYS A 253 10.04 5.16 17.61
CA LYS A 253 9.33 4.92 18.87
C LYS A 253 8.61 6.21 19.28
N LEU A 254 7.29 6.13 19.49
CA LEU A 254 6.56 7.06 20.37
C LEU A 254 7.14 6.97 21.79
#